data_AF-A0A3N5FHQ8-F1
#
_entry.id   AF-A0A3N5FHQ8-F1
#
_cell.length_a   1.000
_cell.length_b   1.000
_cell.length_c   1.000
_cell.angle_alpha   90.00
_cell.angle_beta   90.00
_cell.angle_gamma   90.00
#
_symmetry.space_group_name_H-M   'P 1'
#
loop_
_entity.id
_entity.type
_entity.pdbx_description
1 polymer ?
#
loop_
_entity_poly.entity_id
_entity_poly.type
_entity_poly.pdbx_seq_one_letter_code
_entity_poly.pdbx_strand_id
1 'polypeptide(L)'
;MIQSPKFYGCVAALALFASGAGATEQAAQLGPQELVTKVAQETLKDLDAHRAEYQKDPKKVRELVDKNMLPHFDTKYAAQLVLGKHWRTANEQQRGRFVEA
;
A
#
# COMPACT_ATOMS: atom_id res chain seq x y z
N MET A 1 26.76 -49.31 38.90
CA MET A 1 25.68 -50.28 38.67
C MET A 1 24.73 -50.27 39.87
N ILE A 2 23.76 -49.36 39.92
CA ILE A 2 22.72 -49.33 40.97
C ILE A 2 21.40 -48.81 40.39
N GLN A 3 20.34 -49.59 40.67
CA GLN A 3 18.90 -49.32 40.68
C GLN A 3 18.09 -49.07 39.39
N SER A 4 17.14 -49.99 39.17
CA SER A 4 15.84 -49.74 38.54
C SER A 4 14.91 -48.98 39.50
N PRO A 5 13.91 -48.24 38.98
CA PRO A 5 12.58 -48.34 39.58
C PRO A 5 11.43 -48.53 38.57
N LYS A 6 10.34 -49.02 39.14
CA LYS A 6 9.15 -49.60 38.51
C LYS A 6 8.17 -48.54 38.02
N PHE A 7 7.41 -48.93 37.00
CA PHE A 7 6.15 -48.32 36.55
C PHE A 7 5.20 -48.07 37.72
N TYR A 8 4.52 -46.91 37.73
CA TYR A 8 3.07 -46.76 37.53
C TYR A 8 2.63 -45.34 37.94
N GLY A 9 1.83 -44.70 37.07
CA GLY A 9 0.77 -43.79 37.53
C GLY A 9 0.83 -42.35 37.01
N CYS A 10 -0.36 -41.86 36.66
CA CYS A 10 -0.73 -40.46 36.40
C CYS A 10 -0.40 -39.95 34.98
N VAL A 11 -1.30 -40.16 34.01
CA VAL A 11 -2.47 -39.31 33.72
C VAL A 11 -2.08 -37.89 33.31
N ALA A 12 -2.43 -37.57 32.05
CA ALA A 12 -2.69 -36.25 31.49
C ALA A 12 -1.52 -35.25 31.38
N ALA A 13 -0.96 -35.17 30.17
CA ALA A 13 -0.55 -33.89 29.59
C ALA A 13 -0.66 -33.98 28.06
N LEU A 14 -1.91 -33.96 27.60
CA LEU A 14 -2.28 -33.67 26.23
C LEU A 14 -2.23 -32.13 26.06
N ALA A 15 -1.79 -31.70 24.89
CA ALA A 15 -1.82 -30.31 24.37
C ALA A 15 -0.64 -29.39 24.76
N LEU A 16 0.24 -29.16 23.78
CA LEU A 16 0.76 -27.83 23.44
C LEU A 16 1.46 -27.89 22.05
N PHE A 17 0.70 -28.32 21.05
CA PHE A 17 0.99 -28.04 19.63
C PHE A 17 -0.17 -27.20 19.10
N ALA A 18 -0.20 -25.92 19.42
CA ALA A 18 -1.12 -24.99 18.79
C ALA A 18 -0.60 -23.56 18.88
N SER A 19 -0.62 -22.89 17.74
CA SER A 19 -0.65 -21.43 17.55
C SER A 19 0.61 -20.85 16.92
N GLY A 20 0.67 -21.02 15.60
CA GLY A 20 1.56 -20.27 14.72
C GLY A 20 1.07 -20.26 13.28
N ALA A 21 -0.23 -20.48 13.04
CA ALA A 21 -0.84 -20.14 11.76
C ALA A 21 -1.08 -18.63 11.79
N GLY A 22 -0.03 -17.87 11.45
CA GLY A 22 -0.20 -16.46 11.10
C GLY A 22 -1.10 -16.42 9.88
N ALA A 23 -2.39 -16.18 10.09
CA ALA A 23 -3.28 -15.78 9.03
C ALA A 23 -2.74 -14.45 8.52
N THR A 24 -2.05 -14.49 7.38
CA THR A 24 -1.83 -13.28 6.60
C THR A 24 -3.22 -12.84 6.17
N GLU A 25 -3.77 -11.82 6.83
CA GLU A 25 -4.94 -11.11 6.32
C GLU A 25 -4.59 -10.64 4.91
N GLN A 26 -5.12 -11.35 3.91
CA GLN A 26 -5.09 -10.89 2.55
C GLN A 26 -6.00 -9.66 2.51
N ALA A 27 -5.42 -8.48 2.66
CA ALA A 27 -6.15 -7.24 2.53
C ALA A 27 -6.91 -7.29 1.20
N ALA A 28 -8.23 -7.25 1.27
CA ALA A 28 -9.08 -7.31 0.09
C ALA A 28 -8.70 -6.15 -0.83
N GLN A 29 -8.12 -6.47 -1.99
CA GLN A 29 -7.82 -5.48 -3.01
C GLN A 29 -9.14 -5.00 -3.62
N LEU A 30 -9.38 -3.70 -3.53
CA LEU A 30 -10.52 -3.07 -4.19
C LEU A 30 -10.45 -3.29 -5.70
N GLY A 31 -11.60 -3.50 -6.32
CA GLY A 31 -11.70 -3.48 -7.78
C GLY A 31 -11.37 -2.07 -8.34
N PRO A 32 -10.99 -1.93 -9.62
CA PRO A 32 -10.61 -0.65 -10.20
C PRO A 32 -11.69 0.45 -10.04
N GLN A 33 -12.96 0.09 -10.25
CA GLN A 33 -14.07 1.03 -10.08
C GLN A 33 -14.22 1.50 -8.63
N GLU A 34 -14.10 0.57 -7.68
CA GLU A 34 -14.24 0.85 -6.26
C GLU A 34 -13.09 1.72 -5.77
N LEU A 35 -11.86 1.42 -6.20
CA LEU A 35 -10.67 2.20 -5.88
C LEU A 35 -10.81 3.65 -6.35
N VAL A 36 -11.16 3.86 -7.63
CA VAL A 36 -11.34 5.21 -8.19
C VAL A 36 -12.45 5.95 -7.45
N THR A 37 -13.58 5.29 -7.18
CA THR A 37 -14.70 5.90 -6.46
C THR A 37 -14.29 6.32 -5.05
N LYS A 38 -13.60 5.44 -4.32
CA LYS A 38 -13.14 5.71 -2.96
C LYS A 38 -12.17 6.89 -2.93
N VAL A 39 -11.13 6.88 -3.76
CA VAL A 39 -10.11 7.95 -3.79
C VAL A 39 -10.74 9.29 -4.15
N ALA A 40 -11.67 9.32 -5.11
CA ALA A 40 -12.39 10.54 -5.47
C ALA A 40 -13.24 11.07 -4.32
N GLN A 41 -14.00 10.21 -3.65
CA GLN A 41 -14.84 10.59 -2.51
C GLN A 41 -14.01 11.09 -1.33
N GLU A 42 -12.90 10.43 -1.00
CA GLU A 42 -12.00 10.85 0.07
C GLU A 42 -11.37 12.21 -0.21
N THR A 43 -10.93 12.44 -1.47
CA THR A 43 -10.34 13.72 -1.88
C THR A 43 -11.35 14.86 -1.82
N LEU A 44 -12.57 14.65 -2.32
CA LEU A 44 -13.61 15.67 -2.27
C LEU A 44 -14.03 16.00 -0.83
N LYS A 45 -14.16 14.97 0.02
CA LYS A 45 -14.48 15.14 1.44
C LYS A 45 -13.43 15.99 2.16
N ASP A 46 -12.15 15.75 1.89
CA ASP A 46 -11.06 16.53 2.47
C ASP A 46 -11.09 17.99 1.98
N LEU A 47 -11.26 18.18 0.67
CA LEU A 47 -11.37 19.50 0.05
C LEU A 47 -12.52 20.33 0.65
N ASP A 48 -13.67 19.71 0.89
CA ASP A 48 -14.83 20.37 1.50
C ASP A 48 -14.60 20.71 2.98
N ALA A 49 -13.94 19.82 3.73
CA ALA A 49 -13.63 20.05 5.14
C ALA A 49 -12.62 21.19 5.37
N HIS A 50 -11.67 21.38 4.46
CA HIS A 50 -10.57 22.34 4.62
C HIS A 50 -10.54 23.44 3.54
N ARG A 51 -11.70 23.76 2.94
CA ARG A 51 -11.82 24.71 1.82
C ARG A 51 -11.12 26.05 2.03
N ALA A 52 -11.25 26.65 3.22
CA ALA A 52 -10.63 27.94 3.54
C ALA A 52 -9.09 27.87 3.62
N GLU A 53 -8.55 26.72 4.02
CA GLU A 53 -7.11 26.48 4.06
C GLU A 53 -6.55 26.32 2.64
N TYR A 54 -7.20 25.50 1.81
CA TYR A 54 -6.80 25.30 0.42
C TYR A 54 -6.91 26.56 -0.44
N GLN A 55 -7.85 27.46 -0.15
CA GLN A 55 -7.93 28.76 -0.81
C GLN A 55 -6.77 29.69 -0.45
N LYS A 56 -6.25 29.61 0.79
CA LYS A 56 -5.14 30.43 1.26
C LYS A 56 -3.79 29.90 0.78
N ASP A 57 -3.65 28.58 0.66
CA ASP A 57 -2.43 27.94 0.21
C ASP A 57 -2.71 26.86 -0.86
N PRO A 58 -2.65 27.23 -2.15
CA PRO A 58 -2.83 26.29 -3.25
C PRO A 58 -1.81 25.15 -3.28
N LYS A 59 -0.65 25.28 -2.61
CA LYS A 59 0.33 24.17 -2.56
C LYS A 59 -0.23 22.97 -1.80
N LYS A 60 -1.05 23.21 -0.77
CA LYS A 60 -1.69 22.13 0.00
C LYS A 60 -2.68 21.31 -0.82
N VAL A 61 -3.25 21.90 -1.88
CA VAL A 61 -4.09 21.13 -2.83
C VAL A 61 -3.23 20.13 -3.60
N ARG A 62 -2.01 20.51 -4.00
CA ARG A 62 -1.06 19.58 -4.63
C ARG A 62 -0.67 18.46 -3.68
N GLU A 63 -0.33 18.80 -2.43
CA GLU A 63 0.00 17.79 -1.41
C GLU A 63 -1.16 16.82 -1.15
N LEU A 64 -2.41 17.30 -1.18
CA LEU A 64 -3.59 16.45 -1.07
C LEU A 64 -3.70 15.48 -2.27
N VAL A 65 -3.48 15.96 -3.49
CA VAL A 65 -3.47 15.11 -4.69
C VAL A 65 -2.35 14.09 -4.60
N ASP A 66 -1.15 14.52 -4.21
CA ASP A 66 0.02 13.64 -4.06
C ASP A 66 -0.24 12.54 -3.04
N LYS A 67 -0.89 12.88 -1.93
CA LYS A 67 -1.25 11.93 -0.87
C LYS A 67 -2.33 10.94 -1.31
N ASN A 68 -3.40 11.42 -1.96
CA ASN A 68 -4.59 10.60 -2.19
C ASN A 68 -4.55 9.85 -3.52
N MET A 69 -3.95 10.45 -4.57
CA MET A 69 -4.02 9.91 -5.92
C MET A 69 -2.71 9.25 -6.36
N LEU A 70 -1.54 9.85 -6.11
CA LEU A 70 -0.27 9.30 -6.61
C LEU A 70 0.02 7.85 -6.21
N PRO A 71 -0.36 7.35 -5.01
CA PRO A 71 -0.14 5.94 -4.66
C PRO A 71 -0.82 4.94 -5.61
N HIS A 72 -1.78 5.41 -6.40
CA HIS A 72 -2.57 4.62 -7.33
C HIS A 72 -2.25 4.94 -8.80
N PHE A 73 -1.31 5.84 -9.07
CA PHE A 73 -0.91 6.24 -10.42
C PHE A 73 0.45 5.67 -10.80
N ASP A 74 0.54 5.09 -12.01
CA ASP A 74 1.82 4.74 -12.62
C ASP A 74 2.37 5.93 -13.40
N THR A 75 3.06 6.83 -12.69
CA THR A 75 3.66 8.05 -13.27
C THR A 75 4.67 7.71 -14.37
N LYS A 76 5.39 6.59 -14.24
CA LYS A 76 6.37 6.15 -15.25
C LYS A 76 5.68 5.72 -16.54
N TYR A 77 4.61 4.94 -16.43
CA TYR A 77 3.82 4.52 -17.58
C TYR A 77 3.11 5.72 -18.23
N ALA A 78 2.56 6.64 -17.43
CA ALA A 78 2.02 7.89 -17.94
C ALA A 78 3.09 8.69 -18.71
N ALA A 79 4.30 8.82 -18.17
CA ALA A 79 5.42 9.48 -18.84
C ALA A 79 5.81 8.80 -20.16
N GLN A 80 5.76 7.46 -20.22
CA GLN A 80 5.96 6.71 -21.47
C GLN A 80 4.92 7.08 -22.53
N LEU A 81 3.65 7.16 -22.14
CA LEU A 81 2.56 7.53 -23.04
C LEU A 81 2.72 8.98 -23.55
N VAL A 82 3.10 9.91 -22.67
CA VAL A 82 3.33 11.32 -23.03
C VAL A 82 4.50 11.48 -24.00
N LEU A 83 5.65 10.83 -23.74
CA LEU A 83 6.82 10.95 -24.60
C LEU A 83 6.70 10.12 -25.89
N GLY A 84 5.88 9.08 -25.89
CA GLY A 84 5.63 8.23 -27.06
C GLY A 84 6.93 7.73 -27.70
N LYS A 85 7.14 8.04 -28.99
CA LYS A 85 8.35 7.64 -29.73
C LYS A 85 9.65 8.15 -29.09
N HIS A 86 9.61 9.30 -28.42
CA HIS A 86 10.79 9.90 -27.79
C HIS A 86 11.22 9.15 -26.53
N TRP A 87 10.32 8.41 -25.89
CA TRP A 87 10.69 7.55 -24.76
C TRP A 87 11.78 6.56 -25.15
N ARG A 88 11.67 5.95 -26.33
CA ARG A 88 12.57 4.89 -26.81
C ARG A 88 14.00 5.39 -27.04
N THR A 89 14.17 6.66 -27.38
CA THR A 89 15.47 7.28 -27.69
C THR A 89 16.07 8.04 -26.52
N ALA A 90 15.27 8.40 -25.51
CA ALA A 90 15.75 9.00 -24.28
C ALA A 90 16.61 8.01 -23.48
N ASN A 91 17.75 8.48 -22.97
CA ASN A 91 18.56 7.71 -22.02
C ASN A 91 17.90 7.66 -20.63
N GLU A 92 18.42 6.82 -19.73
CA GLU A 92 17.84 6.61 -18.39
C GLU A 92 17.79 7.89 -17.57
N GLN A 93 18.82 8.73 -17.62
CA GLN A 93 18.83 10.01 -16.89
C GLN A 93 17.77 10.98 -17.43
N GLN A 94 17.58 11.04 -18.75
CA GLN A 94 16.54 11.87 -19.36
C GLN A 94 15.14 11.39 -18.99
N ARG A 95 14.91 10.07 -18.98
CA ARG A 95 13.66 9.47 -18.56
C ARG A 95 13.37 9.75 -17.08
N GLY A 96 14.36 9.55 -16.20
CA GLY A 96 14.24 9.83 -14.77
C GLY A 96 13.86 11.29 -14.51
N ARG A 97 14.62 12.24 -15.08
CA ARG A 97 14.31 13.67 -14.96
C ARG A 97 12.91 14.03 -15.47
N PHE A 98 12.40 13.35 -16.50
CA PHE A 98 11.06 13.63 -17.01
C PHE A 98 9.94 13.06 -16.11
N VAL A 99 10.19 11.90 -15.48
CA VAL A 99 9.23 11.30 -14.54
C VAL A 99 9.18 12.08 -13.22
N GLU A 100 10.30 12.69 -12.80
CA GLU A 100 10.44 13.40 -11.53
C GLU A 100 10.18 14.93 -11.61
N ALA A 101 10.05 15.49 -12.81
CA ALA A 101 9.84 16.94 -13.03
C ALA A 101 8.42 17.39 -12.69
#